data_AF-A0A7V3VY49-F1
#
_entry.id   AF-A0A7V3VY49-F1
#
_cell.length_a   1.000
_cell.length_b   1.000
_cell.length_c   1.000
_cell.angle_alpha   90.00
_cell.angle_beta   90.00
_cell.angle_gamma   90.00
#
_symmetry.space_group_name_H-M   'P 1'
#
loop_
_entity.id
_entity.type
_entity.pdbx_description
1 polymer ?
#
loop_
_entity_poly.entity_id
_entity_poly.type
_entity_poly.pdbx_seq_one_letter_code
_entity_poly.pdbx_strand_id
1 'polypeptide(L)'
;MKHLLFTVAALGSLALASCAENKADVSSERKNEENQVVQAKNPVVVLETSMGTIKIQLDDGHAPETVKNFLSYVDDKFYDGTIFHRVIEDFMIQGGGFEPG
;
A
#
# COMPACT_ATOMS: atom_id res chain seq x y z
N MET A 1 42.83 43.41 -0.99
CA MET A 1 41.73 42.57 -0.46
C MET A 1 40.49 42.95 -1.25
N LYS A 2 40.31 42.30 -2.40
CA LYS A 2 39.41 41.16 -2.59
C LYS A 2 37.94 41.60 -2.53
N HIS A 3 37.42 41.81 -3.73
CA HIS A 3 36.08 41.45 -4.20
C HIS A 3 34.89 41.72 -3.26
N LEU A 4 34.02 42.66 -3.65
CA LEU A 4 32.70 42.23 -4.08
C LEU A 4 32.10 43.28 -5.03
N LEU A 5 31.98 42.87 -6.29
CA LEU A 5 31.49 43.67 -7.41
C LEU A 5 29.99 43.97 -7.25
N PHE A 6 29.66 45.24 -7.54
CA PHE A 6 28.61 45.71 -8.46
C PHE A 6 27.30 44.90 -8.51
N THR A 7 26.23 45.38 -7.87
CA THR A 7 25.15 46.19 -8.48
C THR A 7 24.45 45.58 -9.70
N VAL A 8 23.19 45.17 -9.49
CA VAL A 8 21.99 45.50 -10.27
C VAL A 8 22.14 45.58 -11.79
N ALA A 9 21.56 44.61 -12.51
CA ALA A 9 21.04 44.82 -13.85
C ALA A 9 19.91 43.82 -14.19
N ALA A 10 18.74 44.38 -14.54
CA ALA A 10 17.73 43.90 -15.50
C ALA A 10 17.19 42.46 -15.32
N LEU A 11 15.95 42.19 -14.87
CA LEU A 11 14.65 42.60 -15.44
C LEU A 11 14.63 42.68 -16.98
N GLY A 12 14.09 41.63 -17.61
CA GLY A 12 13.38 41.76 -18.89
C GLY A 12 14.03 41.06 -20.10
N SER A 13 13.53 39.87 -20.44
CA SER A 13 12.96 39.65 -21.78
C SER A 13 12.26 38.30 -21.87
N LEU A 14 10.94 38.41 -21.94
CA LEU A 14 10.01 37.43 -22.46
C LEU A 14 10.24 37.34 -23.98
N ALA A 15 10.77 36.22 -24.47
CA ALA A 15 10.83 35.94 -25.90
C ALA A 15 9.74 34.93 -26.26
N LEU A 16 8.74 35.40 -27.00
CA LEU A 16 7.69 34.62 -27.65
C LEU A 16 8.17 34.10 -29.03
N ALA A 17 7.64 32.92 -29.37
CA ALA A 17 7.40 32.39 -30.71
C ALA A 17 8.60 32.00 -31.60
N SER A 18 8.72 30.69 -31.88
CA SER A 18 8.55 30.19 -33.26
C SER A 18 8.35 28.67 -33.26
N CYS A 19 7.36 28.22 -34.02
CA CYS A 19 7.03 26.83 -34.29
C CYS A 19 8.12 26.15 -35.11
N ALA A 20 8.40 24.89 -34.81
CA ALA A 20 9.04 23.97 -35.74
C ALA A 20 8.31 22.62 -35.64
N GLU A 21 7.46 22.35 -36.62
CA GLU A 21 6.93 21.02 -36.92
C GLU A 21 8.09 20.13 -37.33
N ASN A 22 8.36 19.10 -36.55
CA ASN A 22 9.14 17.95 -37.00
C ASN A 22 8.20 16.76 -37.06
N LYS A 23 7.59 16.56 -38.24
CA LYS A 23 6.89 15.32 -38.60
C LYS A 23 7.97 14.27 -38.88
N ALA A 24 8.27 13.47 -37.85
CA ALA A 24 8.99 12.22 -38.01
C ALA A 24 8.13 11.10 -37.41
N ASP A 25 7.51 10.39 -38.34
CA ASP A 25 7.07 9.01 -38.28
C ASP A 25 7.64 8.19 -37.11
N VAL A 26 6.77 7.78 -36.19
CA VAL A 26 6.81 6.44 -35.61
C VAL A 26 5.36 6.01 -35.42
N SER A 27 4.92 5.11 -36.28
CA SER A 27 3.80 4.22 -36.05
C SER A 27 4.08 3.38 -34.79
N SER A 28 3.82 3.98 -33.63
CA SER A 28 3.82 3.26 -32.37
C SER A 28 2.50 2.51 -32.24
N GLU A 29 2.66 1.19 -32.12
CA GLU A 29 1.64 0.22 -31.81
C GLU A 29 0.69 0.77 -30.74
N ARG A 30 -0.60 0.84 -31.05
CA ARG A 30 -1.66 0.99 -30.05
C ARG A 30 -1.67 -0.26 -29.18
N LYS A 31 -0.77 -0.34 -28.20
CA LYS A 31 -1.01 -1.16 -27.03
C LYS A 31 -2.19 -0.52 -26.32
N ASN A 32 -3.33 -1.13 -26.58
CA ASN A 32 -4.55 -1.00 -25.82
C ASN A 32 -4.15 -1.19 -24.34
N GLU A 33 -4.02 -0.08 -23.61
CA GLU A 33 -4.04 -0.08 -22.15
C GLU A 33 -5.46 -0.48 -21.75
N GLU A 34 -5.69 -1.79 -21.81
CA GLU A 34 -6.73 -2.43 -21.06
C GLU A 34 -6.38 -2.13 -19.60
N ASN A 35 -7.07 -1.14 -19.04
CA ASN A 35 -7.15 -0.87 -17.61
C ASN A 35 -7.80 -2.09 -16.96
N GLN A 36 -7.05 -3.18 -16.89
CA GLN A 36 -7.38 -4.34 -16.08
C GLN A 36 -7.16 -3.92 -14.65
N VAL A 37 -8.22 -3.42 -14.03
CA VAL A 37 -8.34 -3.39 -12.59
C VAL A 37 -8.38 -4.85 -12.16
N VAL A 38 -7.20 -5.49 -12.07
CA VAL A 38 -7.02 -6.75 -11.39
C VAL A 38 -7.39 -6.47 -9.95
N GLN A 39 -8.66 -6.69 -9.62
CA GLN A 39 -9.15 -6.71 -8.25
C GLN A 39 -8.33 -7.79 -7.55
N ALA A 40 -7.32 -7.37 -6.80
CA ALA A 40 -6.50 -8.28 -6.03
C ALA A 40 -7.44 -9.04 -5.11
N LYS A 41 -7.46 -10.37 -5.25
CA LYS A 41 -8.32 -11.21 -4.43
C LYS A 41 -7.88 -11.07 -2.97
N ASN A 42 -8.82 -10.64 -2.13
CA ASN A 42 -8.62 -10.51 -0.69
C ASN A 42 -8.04 -11.81 -0.08
N PRO A 43 -6.96 -11.73 0.71
CA PRO A 43 -6.33 -12.90 1.30
C PRO A 43 -7.26 -13.58 2.31
N VAL A 44 -7.11 -14.90 2.45
CA VAL A 44 -7.91 -15.73 3.35
C VAL A 44 -6.97 -16.49 4.29
N VAL A 45 -7.23 -16.38 5.59
CA VAL A 45 -6.47 -17.06 6.64
C VAL A 45 -7.39 -18.06 7.36
N VAL A 46 -6.81 -19.18 7.76
CA VAL A 46 -7.48 -20.22 8.53
C VAL A 46 -6.92 -20.18 9.95
N LEU A 47 -7.78 -19.91 10.92
CA LEU A 47 -7.43 -19.98 12.34
C LEU A 47 -7.92 -21.30 12.91
N GLU A 48 -6.99 -22.18 13.28
CA GLU A 48 -7.29 -23.43 13.97
C GLU A 48 -7.35 -23.18 15.47
N THR A 49 -8.54 -23.34 16.06
CA THR A 49 -8.75 -23.16 17.50
C THR A 49 -9.15 -24.47 18.15
N SER A 50 -9.05 -24.55 19.48
CA SER A 50 -9.49 -25.71 20.26
C SER A 50 -10.98 -26.03 20.13
N MET A 51 -11.79 -25.05 19.71
CA MET A 51 -13.25 -25.19 19.56
C MET A 51 -13.68 -25.31 18.09
N GLY A 52 -12.73 -25.35 17.15
CA GLY A 52 -13.00 -25.50 15.73
C GLY A 52 -12.22 -24.54 14.85
N THR A 53 -12.43 -24.65 13.54
CA THR A 53 -11.74 -23.87 12.52
C THR A 53 -12.54 -22.64 12.13
N ILE A 54 -11.90 -21.48 12.13
CA ILE A 54 -12.47 -20.21 11.67
C ILE A 54 -11.77 -19.79 10.38
N LYS A 55 -12.53 -19.50 9.33
CA LYS A 55 -12.00 -18.95 8.07
C LYS A 55 -12.25 -17.45 8.03
N ILE A 56 -11.19 -16.68 7.86
CA ILE A 56 -11.22 -15.22 7.90
C ILE A 56 -10.76 -14.70 6.54
N GLN A 57 -11.61 -13.93 5.86
CA GLN A 57 -11.22 -13.16 4.68
C GLN A 57 -10.82 -11.76 5.12
N LEU A 58 -9.61 -11.35 4.74
CA LEU A 58 -9.03 -10.07 5.10
C LEU A 58 -9.35 -9.03 4.02
N ASP A 59 -9.67 -7.81 4.42
CA ASP A 59 -10.03 -6.73 3.50
C ASP A 59 -8.81 -5.84 3.17
N ASP A 60 -8.02 -6.28 2.21
CA ASP A 60 -6.80 -5.58 1.79
C ASP A 60 -7.12 -4.27 1.03
N GLY A 61 -8.31 -4.18 0.43
CA GLY A 61 -8.76 -2.98 -0.27
C GLY A 61 -8.99 -1.80 0.68
N HIS A 62 -9.54 -2.04 1.88
CA HIS A 62 -9.83 -0.98 2.85
C HIS A 62 -8.71 -0.79 3.89
N ALA A 63 -7.99 -1.84 4.28
CA ALA A 63 -7.01 -1.80 5.37
C ALA A 63 -5.68 -2.50 5.02
N PRO A 64 -4.97 -2.07 3.96
CA PRO A 64 -3.82 -2.80 3.43
C PRO A 64 -2.67 -2.95 4.44
N GLU A 65 -2.35 -1.90 5.21
CA GLU A 65 -1.28 -1.96 6.21
C GLU A 65 -1.61 -2.90 7.36
N THR A 66 -2.89 -2.96 7.77
CA THR A 66 -3.35 -3.88 8.82
C THR A 66 -3.29 -5.31 8.35
N VAL A 67 -3.73 -5.57 7.12
CA VAL A 67 -3.66 -6.91 6.51
C VAL A 67 -2.22 -7.38 6.42
N LYS A 68 -1.31 -6.53 5.91
CA LYS A 68 0.11 -6.84 5.83
C LYS A 68 0.73 -7.16 7.19
N ASN A 69 0.45 -6.36 8.21
CA ASN A 69 0.95 -6.58 9.56
C ASN A 69 0.41 -7.89 10.17
N PHE A 70 -0.89 -8.16 10.00
CA PHE A 70 -1.51 -9.39 10.46
C PHE A 70 -0.89 -10.63 9.79
N LEU A 71 -0.71 -10.60 8.47
CA LEU A 71 -0.09 -11.69 7.72
C LEU A 71 1.36 -11.93 8.16
N SER A 72 2.13 -10.88 8.46
CA SER A 72 3.49 -11.03 8.99
C SER A 72 3.50 -11.85 10.29
N TYR A 73 2.59 -11.57 11.23
CA TYR A 73 2.51 -12.35 12.48
C TYR A 73 2.05 -13.79 12.26
N VAL A 74 1.21 -14.03 11.26
CA VAL A 74 0.79 -15.38 10.87
C VAL A 74 1.98 -16.17 10.31
N ASP A 75 2.75 -15.58 9.40
CA ASP A 75 3.93 -16.20 8.80
C ASP A 75 5.01 -16.50 9.87
N ASP A 76 5.16 -15.61 10.85
CA ASP A 76 6.06 -15.78 12.00
C ASP A 76 5.53 -16.76 13.06
N LYS A 77 4.34 -17.34 12.85
CA LYS A 77 3.66 -18.25 13.80
C LYS A 77 3.43 -17.65 15.19
N PHE A 78 3.33 -16.33 15.27
CA PHE A 78 3.21 -15.61 16.54
C PHE A 78 1.91 -15.96 17.30
N TYR A 79 0.85 -16.30 16.57
CA TYR A 79 -0.45 -16.64 17.16
C TYR A 79 -0.57 -18.10 17.64
N ASP A 80 0.40 -18.95 17.30
CA ASP A 80 0.37 -20.36 17.67
C ASP A 80 0.47 -20.52 19.19
N GLY A 81 -0.45 -21.29 19.78
CA GLY A 81 -0.51 -21.50 21.23
C GLY A 81 -1.05 -20.33 22.04
N THR A 82 -1.45 -19.21 21.42
CA THR A 82 -2.06 -18.08 22.13
C THR A 82 -3.50 -18.38 22.56
N ILE A 83 -3.98 -17.66 23.60
CA ILE A 83 -5.34 -17.81 24.13
C ILE A 83 -6.23 -16.58 23.89
N PHE A 84 -7.54 -16.82 23.84
CA PHE A 84 -8.55 -15.78 23.96
C PHE A 84 -8.70 -15.39 25.44
N HIS A 85 -7.98 -14.35 25.85
CA HIS A 85 -7.92 -13.91 27.25
C HIS A 85 -9.15 -13.08 27.68
N ARG A 86 -9.98 -12.64 26.73
CA ARG A 86 -11.19 -11.87 27.02
C ARG A 86 -12.33 -12.31 26.12
N VAL A 87 -13.44 -12.71 26.74
CA VAL A 87 -14.67 -13.15 26.11
C VAL A 87 -15.83 -12.41 26.75
N ILE A 88 -16.62 -11.70 25.93
CA ILE A 88 -17.86 -11.07 26.37
C ILE A 88 -18.99 -11.61 25.49
N GLU A 89 -20.01 -12.18 26.13
CA GLU A 89 -21.21 -12.68 25.47
C GLU A 89 -21.87 -11.58 24.64
N ASP A 90 -22.32 -11.93 23.44
CA ASP A 90 -22.99 -11.05 22.48
C ASP A 90 -22.21 -9.80 22.04
N PHE A 91 -20.88 -9.77 22.23
CA PHE A 91 -20.06 -8.64 21.80
C PHE A 91 -18.84 -9.06 21.00
N MET A 92 -17.77 -9.52 21.66
CA MET A 92 -16.54 -9.92 20.98
C MET A 92 -15.65 -10.82 21.83
N ILE A 93 -14.71 -11.45 21.13
CA ILE A 93 -13.58 -12.16 21.69
C ILE A 93 -12.29 -11.42 21.33
N GLN A 94 -11.34 -11.38 22.26
CA GLN A 94 -10.04 -10.74 22.07
C GLN A 94 -8.92 -11.74 22.40
N GLY A 95 -7.92 -11.81 21.52
CA GLY A 95 -6.78 -12.70 21.62
C GLY A 95 -5.52 -12.09 21.01
N GLY A 96 -4.52 -12.94 20.72
CA GLY A 96 -3.35 -12.57 19.93
C GLY A 96 -2.19 -11.89 20.67
N GLY A 97 -2.00 -12.18 21.96
CA GLY A 97 -0.87 -11.63 22.72
C GLY A 97 -0.65 -12.21 24.12
N PHE A 98 -1.32 -13.31 24.46
CA PHE A 98 -1.18 -13.96 25.77
C PHE A 98 -1.04 -15.47 25.56
N GLU A 99 -0.13 -16.06 26.31
CA GLU A 99 0.10 -17.50 26.38
C GLU A 99 -0.63 -18.10 27.61
N PRO A 100 -0.96 -19.40 27.60
CA PRO A 100 -1.38 -20.11 28.80
C PRO A 100 -0.23 -20.07 29.82
N GLY A 101 -0.51 -19.58 31.03
CA GLY A 101 0.45 -19.56 32.14
C GLY A 101 0.67 -20.93 32.79
#